data_AF-A0A946CZ58-F1
#
_entry.id   AF-A0A946CZ58-F1
#
_cell.length_a   1.000
_cell.length_b   1.000
_cell.length_c   1.000
_cell.angle_alpha   90.00
_cell.angle_beta   90.00
_cell.angle_gamma   90.00
#
_symmetry.space_group_name_H-M   'P 1'
#
loop_
_entity.id
_entity.type
_entity.pdbx_description
1 polymer ?
#
loop_
_entity_poly.entity_id
_entity_poly.type
_entity_poly.pdbx_seq_one_letter_code
_entity_poly.pdbx_strand_id
1 'polypeptide(L)'
;MTVSSSKRTTILFAMFFAALLIGLSSSTASAQAYKEAYNAALEAAKAKDLPTALTKFTEAADGAAAEGDGDVEKRSRKVISQIEYNLGRRELKAENFDSAIAHFDNGIANYPTNALNYLARASTLKKMDRIDDAIAAFAQTAEIATAAQDTKTTRSAQEAIRGHYVFLASSALSRNGARATASDADEAMGHIQSMLQYVDADSDALYYTAESQKVKGEYDQAIVSADQALELHRGSRSDKAKIYFVKGESMMNSGDIAGAKAAFTNAAYGSYRASAEHFLETLGTN
;
A
#
# COMPACT_ATOMS: atom_id res chain seq x y z
N MET A 1 55.52 -18.36 67.96
CA MET A 1 55.40 -18.45 66.49
C MET A 1 54.45 -19.61 66.22
N THR A 2 53.30 -19.55 65.55
CA THR A 2 52.67 -18.63 64.58
C THR A 2 51.23 -19.16 64.41
N VAL A 3 50.20 -18.43 64.85
CA VAL A 3 49.16 -17.72 64.05
C VAL A 3 48.45 -18.54 62.94
N SER A 4 47.17 -18.86 63.22
CA SER A 4 45.94 -18.66 62.41
C SER A 4 45.89 -19.10 60.94
N SER A 5 45.02 -20.08 60.63
CA SER A 5 44.35 -20.17 59.32
C SER A 5 42.99 -20.91 59.40
N SER A 6 41.90 -20.19 59.68
CA SER A 6 40.53 -20.72 59.52
C SER A 6 39.50 -19.62 59.26
N LYS A 7 39.73 -18.78 58.25
CA LYS A 7 38.73 -17.75 57.84
C LYS A 7 38.54 -17.56 56.34
N ARG A 8 39.22 -18.33 55.46
CA ARG A 8 39.16 -18.09 54.00
C ARG A 8 38.09 -18.89 53.25
N THR A 9 37.57 -19.99 53.80
CA THR A 9 36.63 -20.86 53.07
C THR A 9 35.16 -20.45 53.20
N THR A 10 34.78 -19.71 54.25
CA THR A 10 33.38 -19.29 54.48
C THR A 10 32.97 -18.07 53.65
N ILE A 11 33.92 -17.30 53.10
CA ILE A 11 33.62 -16.03 52.41
C ILE A 11 33.17 -16.23 50.95
N LEU A 12 33.57 -17.34 50.29
CA LEU A 12 33.16 -17.58 48.89
C LEU A 12 31.70 -18.06 48.73
N PHE A 13 31.12 -18.73 49.72
CA PHE A 13 29.73 -19.23 49.64
C PHE A 13 28.68 -18.14 49.89
N ALA A 14 29.02 -17.10 50.66
CA ALA A 14 28.11 -15.99 50.97
C ALA A 14 27.96 -15.00 49.80
N MET A 15 29.00 -14.81 48.97
CA MET A 15 28.92 -13.90 47.81
C MET A 15 28.03 -14.45 46.68
N PHE A 16 27.96 -15.77 46.51
CA PHE A 16 27.10 -16.39 45.49
C PHE A 16 25.61 -16.30 45.86
N PHE A 17 25.28 -16.42 47.16
CA PHE A 17 23.91 -16.26 47.65
C PHE A 17 23.44 -14.79 47.63
N ALA A 18 24.31 -13.84 47.94
CA ALA A 18 23.98 -12.41 47.88
C ALA A 18 23.74 -11.95 46.44
N ALA A 19 24.56 -12.38 45.47
CA ALA A 19 24.34 -12.08 44.05
C ALA A 19 23.04 -12.69 43.52
N LEU A 20 22.70 -13.91 43.95
CA LEU A 20 21.45 -14.58 43.58
C LEU A 20 20.22 -13.87 44.18
N LEU A 21 20.28 -13.43 45.44
CA LEU A 21 19.20 -12.69 46.11
C LEU A 21 19.01 -11.28 45.53
N ILE A 22 20.09 -10.58 45.19
CA ILE A 22 20.03 -9.28 44.50
C ILE A 22 19.42 -9.44 43.10
N GLY A 23 19.81 -10.48 42.36
CA GLY A 23 19.22 -10.84 41.07
C GLY A 23 17.72 -11.16 41.14
N LEU A 24 17.29 -11.94 42.13
CA LEU A 24 15.88 -12.26 42.37
C LEU A 24 15.05 -11.03 42.79
N SER A 25 15.60 -10.15 43.63
CA SER A 25 14.87 -8.93 44.05
C SER A 25 14.71 -7.90 42.93
N SER A 26 15.71 -7.77 42.06
CA SER A 26 15.68 -6.82 40.94
C SER A 26 14.74 -7.27 39.82
N SER A 27 14.69 -8.57 39.51
CA SER A 27 13.71 -9.11 38.56
C SER A 27 12.28 -8.95 39.06
N THR A 28 12.01 -9.12 40.36
CA THR A 28 10.65 -8.90 40.90
C THR A 28 10.18 -7.45 40.84
N ALA A 29 11.09 -6.48 41.05
CA ALA A 29 10.76 -5.05 40.94
C ALA A 29 10.53 -4.64 39.48
N SER A 30 11.39 -5.11 38.57
CA SER A 30 11.25 -4.93 37.12
C SER A 30 9.94 -5.54 36.59
N ALA A 31 9.63 -6.77 37.01
CA ALA A 31 8.41 -7.50 36.65
C ALA A 31 7.12 -6.83 37.12
N GLN A 32 7.19 -6.04 38.20
CA GLN A 32 6.07 -5.25 38.69
C GLN A 32 5.96 -3.89 37.94
N ALA A 33 7.09 -3.24 37.67
CA ALA A 33 7.14 -1.93 37.03
C ALA A 33 6.52 -1.93 35.62
N TYR A 34 6.81 -2.92 34.77
CA TYR A 34 6.26 -2.93 33.40
C TYR A 34 4.73 -3.14 33.40
N LYS A 35 4.19 -3.87 34.37
CA LYS A 35 2.74 -4.07 34.53
C LYS A 35 2.04 -2.80 34.99
N GLU A 36 2.67 -2.06 35.89
CA GLU A 36 2.19 -0.73 36.30
C GLU A 36 2.24 0.26 35.13
N ALA A 37 3.33 0.27 34.35
CA ALA A 37 3.42 1.05 33.13
C ALA A 37 2.33 0.67 32.12
N TYR A 38 2.08 -0.62 31.92
CA TYR A 38 1.02 -1.10 31.02
C TYR A 38 -0.38 -0.62 31.46
N ASN A 39 -0.68 -0.70 32.75
CA ASN A 39 -1.95 -0.20 33.29
C ASN A 39 -2.09 1.32 33.15
N ALA A 40 -1.01 2.07 33.43
CA ALA A 40 -0.98 3.51 33.23
C ALA A 40 -1.15 3.89 31.75
N ALA A 41 -0.58 3.09 30.84
CA ALA A 41 -0.73 3.26 29.40
C ALA A 41 -2.18 3.08 28.95
N LEU A 42 -2.88 2.07 29.49
CA LEU A 42 -4.30 1.83 29.20
C LEU A 42 -5.18 2.99 29.70
N GLU A 43 -4.94 3.51 30.89
CA GLU A 43 -5.68 4.66 31.42
C GLU A 43 -5.41 5.94 30.61
N ALA A 44 -4.15 6.20 30.24
CA ALA A 44 -3.80 7.32 29.37
C ALA A 44 -4.45 7.19 27.97
N ALA A 45 -4.46 5.99 27.39
CA ALA A 45 -5.10 5.73 26.10
C ALA A 45 -6.62 5.94 26.18
N LYS A 46 -7.26 5.51 27.27
CA LYS A 46 -8.68 5.75 27.56
C LYS A 46 -8.99 7.24 27.71
N ALA A 47 -8.08 8.00 28.32
CA ALA A 47 -8.14 9.45 28.41
C ALA A 47 -7.80 10.18 27.08
N LYS A 48 -7.41 9.44 26.03
CA LYS A 48 -6.94 9.95 24.73
C LYS A 48 -5.67 10.81 24.82
N ASP A 49 -4.91 10.66 25.89
CA ASP A 49 -3.59 11.25 26.05
C ASP A 49 -2.56 10.37 25.32
N LEU A 50 -2.46 10.58 24.00
CA LEU A 50 -1.58 9.78 23.14
C LEU A 50 -0.09 9.90 23.52
N PRO A 51 0.46 11.09 23.84
CA PRO A 51 1.85 11.21 24.29
C PRO A 51 2.14 10.39 25.55
N THR A 52 1.30 10.48 26.59
CA THR A 52 1.50 9.69 27.82
C THR A 52 1.32 8.20 27.56
N ALA A 53 0.29 7.83 26.79
CA ALA A 53 0.05 6.44 26.43
C ALA A 53 1.23 5.84 25.66
N LEU A 54 1.80 6.58 24.70
CA LEU A 54 2.97 6.15 23.92
C LEU A 54 4.15 5.86 24.85
N THR A 55 4.51 6.83 25.70
CA THR A 55 5.61 6.67 26.65
C THR A 55 5.40 5.45 27.55
N LYS A 56 4.19 5.29 28.11
CA LYS A 56 3.90 4.18 29.03
C LYS A 56 3.79 2.82 28.34
N PHE A 57 3.31 2.74 27.10
CA PHE A 57 3.38 1.51 26.34
C PHE A 57 4.81 1.15 25.95
N THR A 58 5.67 2.12 25.66
CA THR A 58 7.10 1.87 25.39
C THR A 58 7.80 1.32 26.64
N GLU A 59 7.63 1.96 27.80
CA GLU A 59 8.13 1.45 29.08
C GLU A 59 7.63 0.02 29.36
N ALA A 60 6.35 -0.25 29.12
CA ALA A 60 5.76 -1.57 29.30
C ALA A 60 6.33 -2.60 28.30
N ALA A 61 6.52 -2.23 27.04
CA ALA A 61 7.06 -3.12 26.02
C ALA A 61 8.50 -3.53 26.32
N ASP A 62 9.35 -2.56 26.66
CA ASP A 62 10.77 -2.81 26.92
C ASP A 62 10.99 -3.57 28.23
N GLY A 63 10.21 -3.24 29.28
CA GLY A 63 10.22 -4.00 30.52
C GLY A 63 9.70 -5.43 30.35
N ALA A 64 8.61 -5.63 29.61
CA ALA A 64 8.08 -6.95 29.30
C ALA A 64 9.09 -7.80 28.50
N ALA A 65 9.77 -7.19 27.53
CA ALA A 65 10.82 -7.85 26.74
C ALA A 65 11.99 -8.31 27.64
N ALA A 66 12.43 -7.46 28.57
CA ALA A 66 13.51 -7.77 29.50
C ALA A 66 13.17 -8.94 30.46
N GLU A 67 11.90 -9.07 30.84
CA GLU A 67 11.40 -10.14 31.71
C GLU A 67 10.92 -11.39 30.94
N GLY A 68 10.95 -11.36 29.61
CA GLY A 68 10.48 -12.46 28.76
C GLY A 68 8.95 -12.61 28.68
N ASP A 69 8.19 -11.58 29.05
CA ASP A 69 6.72 -11.53 28.87
C ASP A 69 6.37 -11.09 27.43
N GLY A 70 6.45 -12.07 26.51
CA GLY A 70 6.15 -11.83 25.10
C GLY A 70 4.70 -11.40 24.81
N ASP A 71 3.76 -11.69 25.71
CA ASP A 71 2.35 -11.33 25.52
C ASP A 71 2.14 -9.83 25.75
N VAL A 72 2.64 -9.29 26.87
CA VAL A 72 2.56 -7.86 27.16
C VAL A 72 3.44 -7.06 26.21
N GLU A 73 4.63 -7.56 25.86
CA GLU A 73 5.48 -6.94 24.85
C GLU A 73 4.72 -6.78 23.53
N LYS A 74 4.22 -7.89 22.97
CA LYS A 74 3.53 -7.89 21.68
C LYS A 74 2.31 -6.98 21.67
N ARG A 75 1.51 -7.00 22.75
CA ARG A 75 0.33 -6.12 22.87
C ARG A 75 0.73 -4.65 22.92
N SER A 76 1.73 -4.31 23.74
CA SER A 76 2.23 -2.94 23.89
C SER A 76 2.80 -2.42 22.58
N ARG A 77 3.68 -3.18 21.92
CA ARG A 77 4.26 -2.83 20.60
C ARG A 77 3.22 -2.65 19.51
N LYS A 78 2.17 -3.50 19.49
CA LYS A 78 1.04 -3.33 18.58
C LYS A 78 0.28 -2.02 18.82
N VAL A 79 0.12 -1.59 20.07
CA VAL A 79 -0.56 -0.33 20.40
C VAL A 79 0.35 0.87 20.10
N ILE A 80 1.65 0.80 20.40
CA ILE A 80 2.64 1.80 19.98
C ILE A 80 2.52 2.05 18.48
N SER A 81 2.53 0.99 17.67
CA SER A 81 2.38 1.09 16.21
C SER A 81 1.10 1.82 15.74
N GLN A 82 0.00 1.69 16.48
CA GLN A 82 -1.26 2.40 16.19
C GLN A 82 -1.23 3.86 16.63
N ILE A 83 -0.61 4.16 17.77
CA ILE A 83 -0.43 5.53 18.24
C ILE A 83 0.47 6.29 17.27
N GLU A 84 1.61 5.70 16.90
CA GLU A 84 2.55 6.24 15.92
C GLU A 84 1.89 6.51 14.57
N TYR A 85 1.08 5.57 14.05
CA TYR A 85 0.27 5.80 12.87
C TYR A 85 -0.63 7.05 13.01
N ASN A 86 -1.31 7.22 14.14
CA ASN A 86 -2.19 8.36 14.36
C ASN A 86 -1.43 9.69 14.51
N LEU A 87 -0.25 9.68 15.13
CA LEU A 87 0.62 10.85 15.23
C LEU A 87 1.18 11.23 13.86
N GLY A 88 1.71 10.27 13.10
CA GLY A 88 2.17 10.49 11.73
C GLY A 88 1.07 11.02 10.81
N ARG A 89 -0.17 10.55 10.97
CA ARG A 89 -1.34 11.09 10.25
C ARG A 89 -1.64 12.55 10.59
N ARG A 90 -1.36 13.01 11.82
CA ARG A 90 -1.51 14.41 12.24
C ARG A 90 -0.42 15.27 11.62
N GLU A 91 0.83 14.82 11.68
CA GLU A 91 1.97 15.50 11.04
C GLU A 91 1.78 15.60 9.52
N LEU A 92 1.31 14.52 8.88
CA LEU A 92 0.99 14.52 7.45
C LEU A 92 -0.09 15.55 7.10
N LYS A 93 -1.11 15.72 7.95
CA LYS A 93 -2.16 16.72 7.76
C LYS A 93 -1.62 18.15 7.95
N ALA A 94 -0.62 18.32 8.80
CA ALA A 94 0.10 19.57 9.00
C ALA A 94 1.20 19.80 7.93
N GLU A 95 1.37 18.89 6.97
CA GLU A 95 2.40 18.92 5.92
C GLU A 95 3.84 18.86 6.45
N ASN A 96 4.02 18.42 7.70
CA ASN A 96 5.32 18.11 8.29
C ASN A 96 5.77 16.71 7.84
N PHE A 97 6.14 16.59 6.56
CA PHE A 97 6.32 15.28 5.92
C PHE A 97 7.42 14.42 6.55
N ASP A 98 8.57 15.01 6.91
CA ASP A 98 9.67 14.27 7.54
C ASP A 98 9.25 13.72 8.91
N SER A 99 8.58 14.54 9.73
CA SER A 99 8.02 14.10 11.02
C SER A 99 6.97 13.00 10.84
N ALA A 100 6.11 13.12 9.81
CA ALA A 100 5.12 12.10 9.49
C ALA A 100 5.80 10.76 9.14
N ILE A 101 6.83 10.78 8.30
CA ILE A 101 7.61 9.59 7.94
C ILE A 101 8.27 8.98 9.18
N ALA A 102 8.89 9.79 10.05
CA ALA A 102 9.52 9.31 11.27
C ALA A 102 8.53 8.57 12.19
N HIS A 103 7.32 9.08 12.36
CA HIS A 103 6.25 8.39 13.09
C HIS A 103 5.85 7.07 12.41
N PHE A 104 5.64 7.06 11.09
CA PHE A 104 5.31 5.81 10.40
C PHE A 104 6.43 4.77 10.50
N ASP A 105 7.70 5.19 10.42
CA ASP A 105 8.87 4.33 10.60
C ASP A 105 8.95 3.76 12.02
N ASN A 106 8.70 4.57 13.05
CA ASN A 106 8.59 4.09 14.43
C ASN A 106 7.45 3.08 14.60
N GLY A 107 6.32 3.32 13.93
CA GLY A 107 5.19 2.41 13.92
C GLY A 107 5.50 1.07 13.23
N ILE A 108 6.29 1.09 12.16
CA ILE A 108 6.80 -0.09 11.45
C ILE A 108 7.77 -0.87 12.34
N ALA A 109 8.72 -0.20 12.97
CA ALA A 109 9.73 -0.83 13.83
C ALA A 109 9.11 -1.59 15.00
N ASN A 110 8.03 -1.07 15.58
CA ASN A 110 7.33 -1.72 16.70
C ASN A 110 6.41 -2.86 16.26
N TYR A 111 5.74 -2.75 15.12
CA TYR A 111 4.85 -3.81 14.65
C TYR A 111 4.93 -3.95 13.12
N PRO A 112 5.90 -4.74 12.61
CA PRO A 112 6.19 -4.81 11.18
C PRO A 112 5.07 -5.33 10.29
N THR A 113 4.02 -5.93 10.87
CA THR A 113 2.84 -6.40 10.13
C THR A 113 1.72 -5.35 10.07
N ASN A 114 1.90 -4.16 10.63
CA ASN A 114 0.93 -3.07 10.50
C ASN A 114 1.06 -2.38 9.13
N ALA A 115 0.41 -2.93 8.12
CA ALA A 115 0.46 -2.43 6.75
C ALA A 115 0.01 -0.96 6.60
N LEU A 116 -0.80 -0.43 7.54
CA LEU A 116 -1.24 0.97 7.49
C LEU A 116 -0.09 1.98 7.65
N ASN A 117 0.94 1.65 8.44
CA ASN A 117 2.11 2.54 8.56
C ASN A 117 2.90 2.58 7.25
N TYR A 118 3.11 1.44 6.59
CA TYR A 118 3.74 1.38 5.26
C TYR A 118 2.94 2.17 4.22
N LEU A 119 1.62 1.96 4.17
CA LEU A 119 0.74 2.68 3.24
C LEU A 119 0.81 4.20 3.43
N ALA A 120 0.79 4.64 4.69
CA ALA A 120 0.85 6.07 5.02
C ALA A 120 2.21 6.67 4.67
N ARG A 121 3.31 5.96 4.96
CA ARG A 121 4.66 6.34 4.55
C ARG A 121 4.78 6.48 3.02
N ALA A 122 4.31 5.49 2.27
CA ALA A 122 4.30 5.53 0.79
C ALA A 122 3.47 6.71 0.26
N SER A 123 2.31 6.97 0.88
CA SER A 123 1.46 8.11 0.53
C SER A 123 2.11 9.46 0.84
N THR A 124 2.89 9.56 1.93
CA THR A 124 3.67 10.76 2.25
C THR A 124 4.76 10.99 1.22
N LEU A 125 5.52 9.96 0.83
CA LEU A 125 6.53 10.06 -0.23
C LEU A 125 5.92 10.57 -1.55
N LYS A 126 4.74 10.05 -1.92
CA LYS A 126 4.00 10.53 -3.09
C LYS A 126 3.61 12.01 -2.98
N LYS A 127 3.20 12.47 -1.78
CA LYS A 127 2.88 13.89 -1.52
C LYS A 127 4.10 14.81 -1.59
N MET A 128 5.29 14.28 -1.31
CA MET A 128 6.57 14.97 -1.47
C MET A 128 7.11 14.95 -2.91
N ASP A 129 6.33 14.45 -3.88
CA ASP A 129 6.75 14.25 -5.28
C ASP A 129 7.94 13.29 -5.45
N ARG A 130 8.22 12.46 -4.44
CA ARG A 130 9.23 11.38 -4.50
C ARG A 130 8.60 10.13 -5.08
N ILE A 131 8.21 10.20 -6.35
CA ILE A 131 7.35 9.20 -6.99
C ILE A 131 8.00 7.81 -7.04
N ASP A 132 9.28 7.72 -7.44
CA ASP A 132 9.97 6.42 -7.53
C ASP A 132 10.04 5.72 -6.17
N ASP A 133 10.40 6.47 -5.12
CA ASP A 133 10.41 5.97 -3.75
C ASP A 133 9.00 5.56 -3.27
N ALA A 134 7.98 6.31 -3.68
CA ALA A 134 6.60 6.01 -3.34
C ALA A 134 6.12 4.72 -4.00
N ILE A 135 6.43 4.49 -5.29
CA ILE A 135 6.08 3.26 -6.00
C ILE A 135 6.73 2.05 -5.34
N ALA A 136 8.02 2.11 -5.03
CA ALA A 136 8.71 1.06 -4.30
C ALA A 136 8.07 0.80 -2.92
N ALA A 137 7.72 1.87 -2.19
CA ALA A 137 7.07 1.76 -0.88
C ALA A 137 5.63 1.20 -0.98
N PHE A 138 4.86 1.53 -2.03
CA PHE A 138 3.56 0.91 -2.26
C PHE A 138 3.69 -0.57 -2.61
N ALA A 139 4.69 -0.97 -3.40
CA ALA A 139 4.94 -2.37 -3.71
C ALA A 139 5.22 -3.18 -2.43
N GLN A 140 6.13 -2.67 -1.59
CA GLN A 140 6.39 -3.25 -0.26
C GLN A 140 5.12 -3.30 0.60
N THR A 141 4.29 -2.26 0.57
CA THR A 141 3.02 -2.22 1.30
C THR A 141 2.10 -3.36 0.85
N ALA A 142 1.98 -3.61 -0.46
CA ALA A 142 1.13 -4.66 -1.00
C ALA A 142 1.60 -6.06 -0.56
N GLU A 143 2.91 -6.31 -0.51
CA GLU A 143 3.48 -7.57 -0.01
C GLU A 143 3.17 -7.79 1.47
N ILE A 144 3.48 -6.81 2.32
CA ILE A 144 3.25 -6.89 3.76
C ILE A 144 1.75 -7.02 4.08
N ALA A 145 0.89 -6.26 3.41
CA ALA A 145 -0.55 -6.32 3.60
C ALA A 145 -1.12 -7.68 3.20
N THR A 146 -0.63 -8.26 2.09
CA THR A 146 -1.07 -9.57 1.62
C THR A 146 -0.67 -10.67 2.61
N ALA A 147 0.57 -10.63 3.10
CA ALA A 147 1.04 -11.55 4.14
C ALA A 147 0.23 -11.42 5.44
N ALA A 148 -0.22 -10.20 5.77
CA ALA A 148 -1.08 -9.92 6.92
C ALA A 148 -2.58 -10.17 6.67
N GLN A 149 -2.97 -10.65 5.47
CA GLN A 149 -4.36 -10.81 5.04
C GLN A 149 -5.20 -9.52 5.06
N ASP A 150 -4.56 -8.34 5.01
CA ASP A 150 -5.21 -7.03 4.92
C ASP A 150 -5.53 -6.69 3.45
N THR A 151 -6.61 -7.30 2.95
CA THR A 151 -7.05 -7.12 1.57
C THR A 151 -7.37 -5.67 1.19
N LYS A 152 -7.75 -4.84 2.17
CA LYS A 152 -8.05 -3.42 1.93
C LYS A 152 -6.77 -2.65 1.64
N THR A 153 -5.76 -2.82 2.50
CA THR A 153 -4.47 -2.14 2.32
C THR A 153 -3.72 -2.66 1.09
N THR A 154 -3.77 -3.98 0.81
CA THR A 154 -3.24 -4.55 -0.45
C THR A 154 -3.86 -3.84 -1.65
N ARG A 155 -5.20 -3.76 -1.71
CA ARG A 155 -5.89 -3.11 -2.82
C ARG A 155 -5.48 -1.64 -2.97
N SER A 156 -5.48 -0.88 -1.88
CA SER A 156 -5.12 0.55 -1.94
C SER A 156 -3.70 0.78 -2.42
N ALA A 157 -2.73 -0.06 -2.02
CA ALA A 157 -1.36 0.04 -2.49
C ALA A 157 -1.23 -0.28 -3.98
N GLN A 158 -1.89 -1.35 -4.44
CA GLN A 158 -1.89 -1.72 -5.86
C GLN A 158 -2.59 -0.68 -6.73
N GLU A 159 -3.72 -0.12 -6.29
CA GLU A 159 -4.44 0.96 -6.97
C GLU A 159 -3.59 2.22 -7.10
N ALA A 160 -2.77 2.55 -6.10
CA ALA A 160 -1.86 3.70 -6.18
C ALA A 160 -0.80 3.52 -7.27
N ILE A 161 -0.23 2.30 -7.40
CA ILE A 161 0.72 1.96 -8.45
C ILE A 161 0.05 2.01 -9.83
N ARG A 162 -1.08 1.32 -10.00
CA ARG A 162 -1.83 1.31 -11.27
C ARG A 162 -2.22 2.72 -11.68
N GLY A 163 -2.81 3.50 -10.76
CA GLY A 163 -3.27 4.86 -11.04
C GLY A 163 -2.14 5.78 -11.53
N HIS A 164 -0.92 5.63 -11.03
CA HIS A 164 0.22 6.40 -11.51
C HIS A 164 0.58 6.06 -12.97
N TYR A 165 0.80 4.79 -13.27
CA TYR A 165 1.20 4.38 -14.62
C TYR A 165 0.09 4.50 -15.66
N VAL A 166 -1.17 4.23 -15.26
CA VAL A 166 -2.35 4.46 -16.10
C VAL A 166 -2.49 5.95 -16.43
N PHE A 167 -2.22 6.85 -15.48
CA PHE A 167 -2.21 8.28 -15.74
C PHE A 167 -1.14 8.68 -16.76
N LEU A 168 0.08 8.13 -16.66
CA LEU A 168 1.14 8.38 -17.63
C LEU A 168 0.78 7.85 -19.03
N ALA A 169 0.27 6.61 -19.10
CA ALA A 169 -0.20 6.02 -20.36
C ALA A 169 -1.33 6.84 -21.00
N SER A 170 -2.31 7.27 -20.20
CA SER A 170 -3.37 8.16 -20.66
C SER A 170 -2.84 9.50 -21.16
N SER A 171 -1.85 10.07 -20.46
CA SER A 171 -1.28 11.37 -20.82
C SER A 171 -0.52 11.29 -22.15
N ALA A 172 0.25 10.22 -22.36
CA ALA A 172 0.93 9.96 -23.62
C ALA A 172 -0.08 9.89 -24.79
N LEU A 173 -1.19 9.15 -24.63
CA LEU A 173 -2.19 8.99 -25.68
C LEU A 173 -3.08 10.22 -25.92
N SER A 174 -3.23 11.12 -24.94
CA SER A 174 -4.14 12.27 -25.05
C SER A 174 -3.46 13.61 -25.35
N ARG A 175 -2.13 13.73 -25.23
CA ARG A 175 -1.40 15.00 -25.42
C ARG A 175 -1.59 15.64 -26.80
N ASN A 176 -1.85 14.82 -27.82
CA ASN A 176 -2.08 15.25 -29.21
C ASN A 176 -3.58 15.28 -29.59
N GLY A 177 -4.47 15.32 -28.59
CA GLY A 177 -5.91 15.29 -28.80
C GLY A 177 -6.36 13.99 -29.50
N ALA A 178 -7.17 14.10 -30.54
CA ALA A 178 -7.71 12.94 -31.28
C ALA A 178 -6.69 12.24 -32.20
N ARG A 179 -5.41 12.64 -32.21
CA ARG A 179 -4.37 12.10 -33.11
C ARG A 179 -3.17 11.58 -32.33
N ALA A 180 -3.39 10.56 -31.51
CA ALA A 180 -2.28 9.78 -30.96
C ALA A 180 -1.46 9.16 -32.09
N THR A 181 -0.14 9.18 -31.94
CA THR A 181 0.82 8.60 -32.88
C THR A 181 1.31 7.23 -32.42
N ALA A 182 1.96 6.46 -33.30
CA ALA A 182 2.62 5.22 -32.90
C ALA A 182 3.65 5.44 -31.78
N SER A 183 4.36 6.58 -31.78
CA SER A 183 5.29 6.93 -30.71
C SER A 183 4.58 7.18 -29.37
N ASP A 184 3.40 7.80 -29.38
CA ASP A 184 2.59 8.00 -28.17
C ASP A 184 2.09 6.66 -27.62
N ALA A 185 1.71 5.74 -28.50
CA ALA A 185 1.29 4.38 -28.14
C ALA A 185 2.44 3.56 -27.55
N ASP A 186 3.65 3.63 -28.14
CA ASP A 186 4.82 2.92 -27.60
C ASP A 186 5.22 3.47 -26.21
N GLU A 187 5.14 4.78 -26.01
CA GLU A 187 5.37 5.41 -24.70
C GLU A 187 4.33 4.93 -23.66
N ALA A 188 3.05 4.92 -24.02
CA ALA A 188 1.98 4.41 -23.16
C ALA A 188 2.19 2.94 -22.78
N MET A 189 2.54 2.08 -23.75
CA MET A 189 2.86 0.68 -23.49
C MET A 189 4.09 0.54 -22.58
N GLY A 190 5.09 1.40 -22.70
CA GLY A 190 6.25 1.43 -21.80
C GLY A 190 5.87 1.69 -20.34
N HIS A 191 4.91 2.58 -20.10
CA HIS A 191 4.38 2.84 -18.76
C HIS A 191 3.58 1.64 -18.22
N ILE A 192 2.74 1.01 -19.04
CA ILE A 192 2.03 -0.22 -18.65
C ILE A 192 3.01 -1.35 -18.36
N GLN A 193 4.08 -1.51 -19.15
CA GLN A 193 5.10 -2.52 -18.88
C GLN A 193 5.86 -2.28 -17.58
N SER A 194 6.11 -1.01 -17.23
CA SER A 194 6.71 -0.63 -15.95
C SER A 194 5.80 -0.97 -14.78
N MET A 195 4.49 -0.72 -14.91
CA MET A 195 3.48 -1.10 -13.91
C MET A 195 3.47 -2.61 -13.65
N LEU A 196 3.54 -3.42 -14.70
CA LEU A 196 3.50 -4.88 -14.64
C LEU A 196 4.70 -5.50 -13.90
N GLN A 197 5.75 -4.73 -13.62
CA GLN A 197 6.83 -5.18 -12.73
C GLN A 197 6.40 -5.28 -11.26
N TYR A 198 5.32 -4.60 -10.88
CA TYR A 198 4.86 -4.49 -9.50
C TYR A 198 3.47 -5.09 -9.28
N VAL A 199 2.55 -4.90 -10.23
CA VAL A 199 1.14 -5.27 -10.07
C VAL A 199 0.53 -5.76 -11.38
N ASP A 200 -0.39 -6.71 -11.28
CA ASP A 200 -1.16 -7.19 -12.43
C ASP A 200 -2.03 -6.10 -13.04
N ALA A 201 -2.29 -6.19 -14.34
CA ALA A 201 -3.19 -5.29 -15.05
C ALA A 201 -4.62 -5.33 -14.48
N ASP A 202 -5.25 -4.16 -14.40
CA ASP A 202 -6.69 -4.04 -14.22
C ASP A 202 -7.37 -3.65 -15.54
N SER A 203 -8.67 -3.40 -15.49
CA SER A 203 -9.44 -3.02 -16.67
C SER A 203 -8.93 -1.73 -17.34
N ASP A 204 -8.38 -0.77 -16.59
CA ASP A 204 -7.94 0.50 -17.16
C ASP A 204 -6.58 0.33 -17.86
N ALA A 205 -5.65 -0.42 -17.25
CA ALA A 205 -4.39 -0.77 -17.89
C ALA A 205 -4.61 -1.54 -19.21
N LEU A 206 -5.57 -2.48 -19.23
CA LEU A 206 -5.93 -3.22 -20.45
C LEU A 206 -6.64 -2.33 -21.48
N TYR A 207 -7.47 -1.38 -21.04
CA TYR A 207 -8.06 -0.38 -21.93
C TYR A 207 -7.00 0.46 -22.64
N TYR A 208 -6.00 0.99 -21.92
CA TYR A 208 -4.92 1.76 -22.54
C TYR A 208 -3.97 0.89 -23.38
N THR A 209 -3.86 -0.40 -23.07
CA THR A 209 -3.18 -1.39 -23.93
C THR A 209 -3.93 -1.53 -25.26
N ALA A 210 -5.25 -1.72 -25.22
CA ALA A 210 -6.10 -1.81 -26.41
C ALA A 210 -6.06 -0.51 -27.25
N GLU A 211 -6.11 0.65 -26.61
CA GLU A 211 -6.01 1.94 -27.30
C GLU A 211 -4.66 2.10 -28.01
N SER A 212 -3.56 1.73 -27.34
CA SER A 212 -2.21 1.77 -27.93
C SER A 212 -2.09 0.85 -29.14
N GLN A 213 -2.59 -0.38 -29.04
CA GLN A 213 -2.60 -1.36 -30.14
C GLN A 213 -3.44 -0.86 -31.32
N LYS A 214 -4.63 -0.29 -31.06
CA LYS A 214 -5.48 0.31 -32.11
C LYS A 214 -4.74 1.44 -32.83
N VAL A 215 -4.08 2.34 -32.09
CA VAL A 215 -3.30 3.46 -32.68
C VAL A 215 -2.19 2.95 -33.59
N LYS A 216 -1.59 1.79 -33.26
CA LYS A 216 -0.56 1.13 -34.08
C LYS A 216 -1.11 0.29 -35.25
N GLY A 217 -2.44 0.18 -35.37
CA GLY A 217 -3.09 -0.65 -36.38
C GLY A 217 -3.11 -2.15 -36.04
N GLU A 218 -2.77 -2.51 -34.81
CA GLU A 218 -2.75 -3.89 -34.30
C GLU A 218 -4.16 -4.32 -33.86
N TYR A 219 -5.13 -4.24 -34.76
CA TYR A 219 -6.57 -4.29 -34.43
C TYR A 219 -7.02 -5.60 -33.77
N ASP A 220 -6.53 -6.76 -34.23
CA ASP A 220 -6.89 -8.05 -33.63
C ASP A 220 -6.44 -8.15 -32.17
N GLN A 221 -5.24 -7.63 -31.87
CA GLN A 221 -4.73 -7.59 -30.50
C GLN A 221 -5.49 -6.58 -29.64
N ALA A 222 -5.83 -5.42 -30.20
CA ALA A 222 -6.64 -4.42 -29.52
C ALA A 222 -8.01 -4.99 -29.10
N ILE A 223 -8.63 -5.80 -29.96
CA ILE A 223 -9.90 -6.49 -29.65
C ILE A 223 -9.72 -7.45 -28.47
N VAL A 224 -8.67 -8.27 -28.46
CA VAL A 224 -8.37 -9.19 -27.35
C VAL A 224 -8.16 -8.42 -26.04
N SER A 225 -7.35 -7.38 -26.04
CA SER A 225 -7.10 -6.55 -24.86
C SER A 225 -8.37 -5.86 -24.36
N ALA A 226 -9.22 -5.38 -25.27
CA ALA A 226 -10.51 -4.78 -24.92
C ALA A 226 -11.47 -5.81 -24.30
N ASP A 227 -11.46 -7.05 -24.77
CA ASP A 227 -12.27 -8.12 -24.17
C ASP A 227 -11.78 -8.49 -22.77
N GLN A 228 -10.47 -8.62 -22.58
CA GLN A 228 -9.89 -8.81 -21.24
C GLN A 228 -10.24 -7.65 -20.30
N ALA A 229 -10.20 -6.41 -20.80
CA ALA A 229 -10.63 -5.25 -20.02
C ALA A 229 -12.10 -5.36 -19.59
N LEU A 230 -13.01 -5.72 -20.51
CA LEU A 230 -14.44 -5.92 -20.23
C LEU A 230 -14.70 -7.04 -19.21
N GLU A 231 -13.91 -8.11 -19.26
CA GLU A 231 -13.95 -9.22 -18.31
C GLU A 231 -13.56 -8.80 -16.89
N LEU A 232 -12.61 -7.88 -16.73
CA LEU A 232 -12.21 -7.34 -15.42
C LEU A 232 -13.10 -6.18 -14.95
N HIS A 233 -13.75 -5.46 -15.87
CA HIS A 233 -14.52 -4.28 -15.54
C HIS A 233 -15.80 -4.58 -14.73
N ARG A 234 -15.98 -3.91 -13.59
CA ARG A 234 -17.14 -4.07 -12.69
C ARG A 234 -18.08 -2.87 -12.60
N GLY A 235 -17.76 -1.75 -13.24
CA GLY A 235 -18.62 -0.57 -13.29
C GLY A 235 -19.78 -0.64 -14.28
N SER A 236 -20.45 0.50 -14.43
CA SER A 236 -21.68 0.69 -15.20
C SER A 236 -21.51 0.55 -16.72
N ARG A 237 -22.62 0.59 -17.45
CA ARG A 237 -22.59 0.65 -18.93
C ARG A 237 -21.82 1.86 -19.45
N SER A 238 -21.97 3.02 -18.78
CA SER A 238 -21.24 4.24 -19.12
C SER A 238 -19.74 4.08 -18.92
N ASP A 239 -19.31 3.37 -17.87
CA ASP A 239 -17.89 3.16 -17.58
C ASP A 239 -17.26 2.19 -18.61
N LYS A 240 -18.00 1.15 -19.02
CA LYS A 240 -17.58 0.21 -20.06
C LYS A 240 -17.60 0.81 -21.47
N ALA A 241 -18.27 1.94 -21.67
CA ALA A 241 -18.50 2.52 -22.99
C ALA A 241 -17.18 2.82 -23.73
N LYS A 242 -16.17 3.34 -23.02
CA LYS A 242 -14.84 3.60 -23.60
C LYS A 242 -14.20 2.34 -24.17
N ILE A 243 -14.33 1.21 -23.47
CA ILE A 243 -13.71 -0.06 -23.87
C ILE A 243 -14.42 -0.62 -25.10
N TYR A 244 -15.74 -0.59 -25.11
CA TYR A 244 -16.53 -0.97 -26.29
C TYR A 244 -16.26 -0.07 -27.49
N PHE A 245 -16.01 1.22 -27.27
CA PHE A 245 -15.69 2.15 -28.35
C PHE A 245 -14.39 1.77 -29.04
N VAL A 246 -13.31 1.53 -28.28
CA VAL A 246 -12.01 1.08 -28.81
C VAL A 246 -12.15 -0.27 -29.52
N LYS A 247 -12.92 -1.19 -28.95
CA LYS A 247 -13.23 -2.48 -29.60
C LYS A 247 -13.95 -2.27 -30.93
N GLY A 248 -14.94 -1.38 -30.98
CA GLY A 248 -15.72 -1.08 -32.18
C GLY A 248 -14.89 -0.44 -33.30
N GLU A 249 -14.04 0.53 -32.96
CA GLU A 249 -13.09 1.12 -33.90
C GLU A 249 -12.11 0.07 -34.43
N SER A 250 -11.59 -0.80 -33.57
CA SER A 250 -10.66 -1.87 -33.96
C SER A 250 -11.34 -2.88 -34.90
N MET A 251 -12.56 -3.33 -34.57
CA MET A 251 -13.35 -4.23 -35.41
C MET A 251 -13.66 -3.61 -36.77
N MET A 252 -14.07 -2.33 -36.79
CA MET A 252 -14.35 -1.61 -38.03
C MET A 252 -13.11 -1.55 -38.94
N ASN A 253 -11.94 -1.20 -38.39
CA ASN A 253 -10.71 -1.11 -39.17
C ASN A 253 -10.14 -2.48 -39.59
N SER A 254 -10.42 -3.54 -38.84
CA SER A 254 -10.11 -4.93 -39.23
C SER A 254 -11.07 -5.51 -40.28
N GLY A 255 -12.18 -4.83 -40.57
CA GLY A 255 -13.19 -5.24 -41.55
C GLY A 255 -14.39 -6.02 -40.98
N ASP A 256 -14.43 -6.29 -39.67
CA ASP A 256 -15.59 -6.87 -39.00
C ASP A 256 -16.67 -5.81 -38.73
N ILE A 257 -17.40 -5.44 -39.78
CA ILE A 257 -18.45 -4.42 -39.71
C ILE A 257 -19.61 -4.85 -38.80
N ALA A 258 -19.95 -6.14 -38.77
CA ALA A 258 -21.04 -6.65 -37.94
C ALA A 258 -20.68 -6.56 -36.45
N GLY A 259 -19.47 -7.01 -36.08
CA GLY A 259 -18.93 -6.86 -34.74
C GLY A 259 -18.78 -5.41 -34.32
N ALA A 260 -18.30 -4.54 -35.23
CA ALA A 260 -18.18 -3.11 -34.97
C ALA A 260 -19.53 -2.47 -34.60
N LYS A 261 -20.61 -2.75 -35.35
CA LYS A 261 -21.97 -2.27 -35.03
C LYS A 261 -22.43 -2.74 -33.64
N ALA A 262 -22.18 -4.00 -33.30
CA ALA A 262 -22.52 -4.52 -31.97
C ALA A 262 -21.71 -3.82 -30.85
N ALA A 263 -20.42 -3.60 -31.06
CA ALA A 263 -19.56 -2.90 -30.11
C ALA A 263 -19.98 -1.42 -29.94
N PHE A 264 -20.22 -0.68 -31.03
CA PHE A 264 -20.70 0.71 -30.94
C PHE A 264 -22.07 0.83 -30.29
N THR A 265 -22.97 -0.13 -30.51
CA THR A 265 -24.25 -0.19 -29.78
C THR A 265 -24.03 -0.28 -28.26
N ASN A 266 -23.05 -1.08 -27.82
CA ASN A 266 -22.69 -1.17 -26.41
C ASN A 266 -21.90 0.06 -25.90
N ALA A 267 -21.23 0.79 -26.80
CA ALA A 267 -20.54 2.04 -26.49
C ALA A 267 -21.45 3.27 -26.42
N ALA A 268 -22.73 3.15 -26.83
CA ALA A 268 -23.68 4.26 -26.95
C ALA A 268 -24.24 4.78 -25.58
N TYR A 269 -23.36 4.98 -24.60
CA TYR A 269 -23.67 5.44 -23.25
C TYR A 269 -22.71 6.55 -22.81
N GLY A 270 -23.15 7.39 -21.86
CA GLY A 270 -22.31 8.43 -21.26
C GLY A 270 -21.69 9.37 -22.29
N SER A 271 -20.41 9.69 -22.11
CA SER A 271 -19.64 10.59 -23.00
C SER A 271 -19.39 10.03 -24.40
N TYR A 272 -19.49 8.70 -24.59
CA TYR A 272 -19.24 8.04 -25.87
C TYR A 272 -20.50 7.92 -26.73
N ARG A 273 -21.68 8.25 -26.19
CA ARG A 273 -22.97 8.07 -26.86
C ARG A 273 -23.02 8.72 -28.25
N ALA A 274 -22.76 10.02 -28.32
CA ALA A 274 -22.88 10.77 -29.57
C ALA A 274 -21.90 10.25 -30.64
N SER A 275 -20.65 9.97 -30.25
CA SER A 275 -19.65 9.43 -31.16
C SER A 275 -20.03 8.03 -31.66
N ALA A 276 -20.50 7.15 -30.78
CA ALA A 276 -20.90 5.80 -31.15
C ALA A 276 -22.14 5.78 -32.06
N GLU A 277 -23.14 6.61 -31.79
CA GLU A 277 -24.33 6.79 -32.65
C GLU A 277 -23.92 7.28 -34.06
N HIS A 278 -22.97 8.22 -34.15
CA HIS A 278 -22.44 8.68 -35.44
C HIS A 278 -21.75 7.55 -36.25
N PHE A 279 -20.97 6.70 -35.60
CA PHE A 279 -20.38 5.52 -36.25
C PHE A 279 -21.45 4.52 -36.71
N LEU A 280 -22.48 4.27 -35.90
CA LEU A 280 -23.58 3.37 -36.26
C LEU A 280 -24.33 3.84 -37.50
N GLU A 281 -24.61 5.14 -37.60
CA GLU A 281 -25.23 5.75 -38.79
C GLU A 281 -24.35 5.56 -40.02
N THR A 282 -23.06 5.87 -39.91
CA THR A 282 -22.10 5.77 -41.02
C THR A 282 -21.90 4.32 -41.50
N LEU A 283 -21.94 3.36 -40.59
CA LEU A 283 -21.84 1.94 -40.93
C LEU A 283 -23.16 1.35 -41.45
N GLY A 284 -24.30 2.01 -41.21
CA GLY A 284 -25.63 1.59 -41.66
C GLY A 284 -25.98 2.00 -43.09
N THR A 285 -25.24 2.94 -43.67
CA THR A 285 -25.48 3.51 -45.00
C THR A 285 -24.65 2.87 -46.13
N ASN A 286 -23.72 1.97 -45.80
CA ASN A 286 -22.91 1.18 -46.75
C ASN A 286 -23.39 -0.28 -46.80
#